data_AF-A0A960KC21-F1
#
_entry.id   AF-A0A960KC21-F1
#
_cell.length_a   1.000
_cell.length_b   1.000
_cell.length_c   1.000
_cell.angle_alpha   90.00
_cell.angle_beta   90.00
_cell.angle_gamma   90.00
#
_symmetry.space_group_name_H-M   'P 1'
#
loop_
_entity.id
_entity.type
_entity.pdbx_description
1 polymer ?
#
loop_
_entity_poly.entity_id
_entity_poly.type
_entity_poly.pdbx_seq_one_letter_code
_entity_poly.pdbx_strand_id
1 'polypeptide(L)'
;DGLADPATGLHYLHILLPHIPFRYLPDGTTYPGPDPDLGRPTDVWDDQPTLVDLARQRHLLQLQYADALLGQALDSLESSGRFDDALVVVTADHGTAFVPGEDIRGINAKDPLDPTAGSQILWVPMLVKAPGQTEGVVSDRQVKTIDVLPTVADVLDIDLPWEPDGRSMLSGPARTGDTRSMYIAQLEGTSVARGEPFEIDADDGWRRVLDSGVDAFAPASGGVRGSDRLLRLGPRPDLWGEPAADHDDELEPIDATLGPDYDPSDVDPSSGRVPALVRAEIPQAKAGDEVAVIIGGRIWATTRAYDEGEGARVAAIVSDAAFAAGDNPTTFALIR
;
A
#
# COMPACT_ATOMS: atom_id res chain seq x y z
N ASP A 1 18.93 16.46 -8.07
CA ASP A 1 19.54 17.65 -7.43
C ASP A 1 18.92 18.97 -7.93
N GLY A 2 17.60 19.03 -8.11
CA GLY A 2 16.88 20.17 -8.73
C GLY A 2 16.49 21.31 -7.78
N LEU A 3 17.01 21.33 -6.56
CA LEU A 3 16.68 22.32 -5.51
C LEU A 3 17.75 23.43 -5.35
N ALA A 4 18.72 23.47 -6.27
CA ALA A 4 19.90 24.35 -6.20
C ALA A 4 19.76 25.68 -6.95
N ASP A 5 18.60 26.01 -7.54
CA ASP A 5 18.40 27.26 -8.31
C ASP A 5 17.97 28.44 -7.39
N PRO A 6 18.47 29.68 -7.59
CA PRO A 6 18.21 30.80 -6.69
C PRO A 6 17.10 31.71 -7.25
N ALA A 7 15.85 31.27 -7.18
CA ALA A 7 14.65 32.12 -7.26
C ALA A 7 13.42 31.30 -6.85
N THR A 8 12.37 31.96 -6.40
CA THR A 8 11.02 31.39 -6.16
C THR A 8 10.65 30.40 -7.29
N GLY A 9 10.34 29.15 -6.96
CA GLY A 9 10.15 28.09 -7.95
C GLY A 9 9.03 27.12 -7.55
N LEU A 10 8.36 26.56 -8.55
CA LEU A 10 7.42 25.44 -8.39
C LEU A 10 8.17 24.14 -8.59
N HIS A 11 8.26 23.33 -7.54
CA HIS A 11 8.83 21.98 -7.61
C HIS A 11 7.70 20.97 -7.58
N TYR A 12 7.68 20.06 -8.57
CA TYR A 12 6.76 18.94 -8.63
C TYR A 12 7.56 17.64 -8.55
N LEU A 13 7.32 16.87 -7.49
CA LEU A 13 7.90 15.55 -7.28
C LEU A 13 6.79 14.52 -7.39
N HIS A 14 6.92 13.60 -8.35
CA HIS A 14 6.02 12.47 -8.49
C HIS A 14 6.76 11.19 -8.08
N ILE A 15 6.37 10.63 -6.95
CA ILE A 15 6.87 9.33 -6.48
C ILE A 15 5.90 8.27 -7.01
N LEU A 16 6.41 7.36 -7.85
CA LEU A 16 5.59 6.28 -8.43
C LEU A 16 5.10 5.29 -7.35
N LEU A 17 5.84 5.13 -6.26
CA LEU A 17 5.45 4.27 -5.15
C LEU A 17 4.27 4.86 -4.37
N PRO A 18 3.33 4.03 -3.86
CA PRO A 18 3.40 2.56 -3.80
C PRO A 18 2.71 1.83 -4.96
N HIS A 19 2.60 2.42 -6.15
CA HIS A 19 1.98 1.75 -7.30
C HIS A 19 2.59 0.36 -7.58
N ILE A 20 1.74 -0.57 -8.06
CA ILE A 20 2.18 -1.90 -8.53
C ILE A 20 3.28 -1.81 -9.59
N PRO A 21 4.20 -2.80 -9.70
CA PRO A 21 4.25 -4.03 -8.91
C PRO A 21 4.80 -3.80 -7.50
N PHE A 22 4.34 -4.58 -6.53
CA PHE A 22 4.84 -4.48 -5.15
C PHE A 22 6.18 -5.22 -5.00
N ARG A 23 7.29 -4.49 -4.89
CA ARG A 23 8.64 -5.07 -4.94
C ARG A 23 9.61 -4.52 -3.90
N TYR A 24 9.14 -3.67 -3.01
CA TYR A 24 9.97 -3.04 -1.99
C TYR A 24 9.50 -3.40 -0.58
N LEU A 25 10.47 -3.71 0.27
CA LEU A 25 10.34 -3.69 1.73
C LEU A 25 10.47 -2.24 2.24
N PRO A 26 10.11 -1.95 3.51
CA PRO A 26 10.07 -0.59 4.06
C PRO A 26 11.39 0.18 3.99
N ASP A 27 12.52 -0.51 4.05
CA ASP A 27 13.88 0.04 3.99
C ASP A 27 14.36 0.29 2.55
N GLY A 28 13.56 -0.06 1.54
CA GLY A 28 13.92 -0.01 0.13
C GLY A 28 14.57 -1.29 -0.41
N THR A 29 14.78 -2.31 0.42
CA THR A 29 15.24 -3.63 -0.02
C THR A 29 14.24 -4.21 -1.01
N THR A 30 14.74 -4.76 -2.12
CA THR A 30 13.90 -5.31 -3.19
C THR A 30 13.71 -6.81 -3.06
N TYR A 31 12.62 -7.32 -3.61
CA TYR A 31 12.39 -8.76 -3.72
C TYR A 31 11.78 -9.15 -5.08
N PRO A 32 12.05 -10.38 -5.58
CA PRO A 32 11.36 -10.92 -6.74
C PRO A 32 9.88 -11.17 -6.44
N GLY A 33 9.02 -10.91 -7.41
CA GLY A 33 7.60 -11.22 -7.34
C GLY A 33 7.02 -11.45 -8.73
N PRO A 34 5.90 -12.20 -8.83
CA PRO A 34 5.31 -12.55 -10.12
C PRO A 34 4.82 -11.31 -10.87
N ASP A 35 4.74 -11.45 -12.20
CA ASP A 35 4.12 -10.46 -13.10
C ASP A 35 3.17 -11.22 -14.05
N PRO A 36 1.84 -11.02 -13.94
CA PRO A 36 1.15 -10.07 -13.07
C PRO A 36 1.27 -10.43 -11.58
N ASP A 37 0.97 -9.45 -10.70
CA ASP A 37 1.05 -9.62 -9.25
C ASP A 37 0.21 -10.81 -8.74
N LEU A 38 0.69 -11.46 -7.69
CA LEU A 38 0.03 -12.62 -7.07
C LEU A 38 -1.41 -12.26 -6.64
N GLY A 39 -2.38 -13.12 -6.98
CA GLY A 39 -3.80 -12.87 -6.73
C GLY A 39 -4.45 -11.85 -7.67
N ARG A 40 -3.74 -11.41 -8.73
CA ARG A 40 -4.19 -10.35 -9.63
C ARG A 40 -3.92 -10.70 -11.09
N PRO A 41 -4.65 -11.65 -11.70
CA PRO A 41 -4.43 -12.03 -13.10
C PRO A 41 -4.77 -10.91 -14.11
N THR A 42 -5.62 -9.96 -13.72
CA THR A 42 -6.02 -8.79 -14.52
C THR A 42 -6.14 -7.55 -13.60
N ASP A 43 -6.82 -6.47 -13.97
CA ASP A 43 -7.10 -5.38 -13.00
C ASP A 43 -8.18 -5.72 -11.96
N VAL A 44 -8.62 -6.99 -11.89
CA VAL A 44 -9.54 -7.55 -10.89
C VAL A 44 -8.78 -8.50 -9.97
N TRP A 45 -9.02 -8.38 -8.66
CA TRP A 45 -8.51 -9.31 -7.66
C TRP A 45 -9.16 -10.70 -7.78
N ASP A 46 -8.39 -11.73 -7.46
CA ASP A 46 -8.95 -13.07 -7.19
C ASP A 46 -9.98 -13.02 -6.04
N ASP A 47 -10.87 -14.01 -5.98
CA ASP A 47 -11.92 -14.06 -4.95
C ASP A 47 -11.40 -14.59 -3.60
N GLN A 48 -10.16 -15.09 -3.55
CA GLN A 48 -9.53 -15.59 -2.33
C GLN A 48 -8.96 -14.47 -1.44
N PRO A 49 -9.53 -14.25 -0.23
CA PRO A 49 -9.11 -13.15 0.64
C PRO A 49 -7.63 -13.20 1.03
N THR A 50 -7.06 -14.40 1.23
CA THR A 50 -5.65 -14.57 1.58
C THR A 50 -4.71 -13.88 0.59
N LEU A 51 -5.01 -13.94 -0.71
CA LEU A 51 -4.15 -13.34 -1.74
C LEU A 51 -4.31 -11.82 -1.77
N VAL A 52 -5.52 -11.32 -1.60
CA VAL A 52 -5.82 -9.88 -1.55
C VAL A 52 -5.24 -9.24 -0.30
N ASP A 53 -5.32 -9.90 0.84
CA ASP A 53 -4.71 -9.45 2.10
C ASP A 53 -3.18 -9.45 1.99
N LEU A 54 -2.57 -10.46 1.38
CA LEU A 54 -1.12 -10.47 1.11
C LEU A 54 -0.71 -9.33 0.17
N ALA A 55 -1.49 -9.06 -0.88
CA ALA A 55 -1.24 -7.92 -1.78
C ALA A 55 -1.35 -6.58 -1.04
N ARG A 56 -2.36 -6.44 -0.17
CA ARG A 56 -2.55 -5.27 0.69
C ARG A 56 -1.40 -5.08 1.67
N GLN A 57 -0.93 -6.16 2.30
CA GLN A 57 0.23 -6.16 3.17
C GLN A 57 1.49 -5.69 2.41
N ARG A 58 1.74 -6.23 1.22
CA ARG A 58 2.85 -5.83 0.35
C ARG A 58 2.76 -4.35 -0.08
N HIS A 59 1.56 -3.87 -0.43
CA HIS A 59 1.31 -2.46 -0.71
C HIS A 59 1.65 -1.56 0.48
N LEU A 60 1.22 -1.93 1.69
CA LEU A 60 1.48 -1.13 2.89
C LEU A 60 2.97 -1.13 3.29
N LEU A 61 3.69 -2.24 3.09
CA LEU A 61 5.15 -2.27 3.26
C LEU A 61 5.86 -1.35 2.26
N GLN A 62 5.44 -1.37 0.99
CA GLN A 62 5.98 -0.48 -0.04
C GLN A 62 5.60 0.99 0.20
N LEU A 63 4.43 1.26 0.79
CA LEU A 63 4.02 2.60 1.21
C LEU A 63 4.93 3.15 2.31
N GLN A 64 5.45 2.31 3.21
CA GLN A 64 6.44 2.77 4.20
C GLN A 64 7.76 3.19 3.55
N TYR A 65 8.16 2.53 2.46
CA TYR A 65 9.30 3.01 1.69
C TYR A 65 9.00 4.34 0.99
N ALA A 66 7.79 4.51 0.44
CA ALA A 66 7.36 5.80 -0.12
C ALA A 66 7.36 6.92 0.95
N ASP A 67 6.96 6.61 2.18
CA ASP A 67 7.04 7.52 3.33
C ASP A 67 8.50 7.91 3.67
N ALA A 68 9.42 6.94 3.66
CA ALA A 68 10.85 7.21 3.85
C ALA A 68 11.43 8.12 2.75
N LEU A 69 11.01 7.93 1.50
CA LEU A 69 11.41 8.79 0.38
C LEU A 69 10.82 10.21 0.49
N LEU A 70 9.56 10.32 0.95
CA LEU A 70 8.95 11.61 1.26
C LEU A 70 9.73 12.33 2.37
N GLY A 71 10.09 11.61 3.45
CA GLY A 71 10.94 12.13 4.52
C GLY A 71 12.25 12.73 3.99
N GLN A 72 12.96 12.01 3.12
CA GLN A 72 14.20 12.51 2.50
C GLN A 72 13.98 13.78 1.66
N ALA A 73 12.84 13.88 0.96
CA ALA A 73 12.50 15.07 0.19
C ALA A 73 12.19 16.28 1.11
N LEU A 74 11.48 16.05 2.22
CA LEU A 74 11.20 17.07 3.22
C LEU A 74 12.47 17.51 3.95
N ASP A 75 13.32 16.58 4.38
CA ASP A 75 14.64 16.85 4.99
C ASP A 75 15.51 17.71 4.06
N SER A 76 15.50 17.40 2.77
CA SER A 76 16.22 18.19 1.76
C SER A 76 15.67 19.61 1.68
N LEU A 77 14.34 19.78 1.69
CA LEU A 77 13.69 21.09 1.69
C LEU A 77 13.99 21.90 2.96
N GLU A 78 13.96 21.26 4.13
CA GLU A 78 14.33 21.85 5.43
C GLU A 78 15.79 22.28 5.46
N SER A 79 16.72 21.40 5.06
CA SER A 79 18.16 21.68 5.02
C SER A 79 18.52 22.86 4.10
N SER A 80 17.69 23.13 3.10
CA SER A 80 17.85 24.26 2.20
C SER A 80 17.42 25.60 2.80
N GLY A 81 16.83 25.61 4.00
CA GLY A 81 16.31 26.79 4.68
C GLY A 81 15.02 27.34 4.07
N ARG A 82 14.35 26.57 3.18
CA ARG A 82 13.17 27.03 2.44
C ARG A 82 11.86 26.47 2.97
N PHE A 83 11.90 25.44 3.81
CA PHE A 83 10.69 24.77 4.29
C PHE A 83 9.72 25.76 4.94
N ASP A 84 10.20 26.65 5.82
CA ASP A 84 9.37 27.62 6.54
C ASP A 84 8.63 28.60 5.63
N ASP A 85 9.26 29.04 4.53
CA ASP A 85 8.68 29.97 3.56
C ASP A 85 7.89 29.28 2.45
N ALA A 86 8.01 27.96 2.31
CA ALA A 86 7.35 27.20 1.25
C ALA A 86 5.88 26.87 1.57
N LEU A 87 5.04 26.87 0.53
CA LEU A 87 3.81 26.09 0.48
C LEU A 87 4.19 24.65 0.10
N VAL A 88 3.88 23.70 0.97
CA VAL A 88 4.12 22.27 0.72
C VAL A 88 2.78 21.56 0.62
N VAL A 89 2.59 20.81 -0.46
CA VAL A 89 1.38 20.00 -0.69
C VAL A 89 1.81 18.56 -0.96
N VAL A 90 1.30 17.61 -0.18
CA VAL A 90 1.46 16.17 -0.41
C VAL A 90 0.08 15.57 -0.67
N THR A 91 -0.08 14.92 -1.82
CA THR A 91 -1.33 14.27 -2.22
C THR A 91 -1.06 13.03 -3.06
N ALA A 92 -2.09 12.19 -3.25
CA ALA A 92 -2.10 11.16 -4.29
C ALA A 92 -3.07 11.55 -5.41
N ASP A 93 -2.91 10.92 -6.57
CA ASP A 93 -3.83 11.01 -7.71
C ASP A 93 -5.09 10.16 -7.49
N HIS A 94 -4.93 8.96 -6.95
CA HIS A 94 -6.01 8.07 -6.50
C HIS A 94 -5.51 7.06 -5.46
N GLY A 95 -6.46 6.39 -4.79
CA GLY A 95 -6.17 5.22 -3.96
C GLY A 95 -6.21 3.91 -4.75
N THR A 96 -6.27 2.78 -4.06
CA THR A 96 -6.46 1.46 -4.68
C THR A 96 -7.31 0.58 -3.78
N ALA A 97 -8.22 -0.18 -4.38
CA ALA A 97 -9.11 -1.07 -3.65
C ALA A 97 -8.44 -2.43 -3.39
N PHE A 98 -8.68 -3.00 -2.21
CA PHE A 98 -8.28 -4.36 -1.83
C PHE A 98 -9.53 -5.14 -1.40
N VAL A 99 -10.43 -5.39 -2.34
CA VAL A 99 -11.67 -6.14 -2.14
C VAL A 99 -11.64 -7.38 -3.05
N PRO A 100 -11.77 -8.61 -2.51
CA PRO A 100 -11.76 -9.82 -3.32
C PRO A 100 -12.83 -9.82 -4.42
N GLY A 101 -12.43 -10.22 -5.63
CA GLY A 101 -13.31 -10.23 -6.81
C GLY A 101 -13.58 -8.86 -7.44
N GLU A 102 -13.08 -7.76 -6.88
CA GLU A 102 -13.33 -6.39 -7.37
C GLU A 102 -12.14 -5.80 -8.14
N ASP A 103 -12.42 -4.78 -8.96
CA ASP A 103 -11.41 -4.03 -9.72
C ASP A 103 -10.59 -3.11 -8.80
N ILE A 104 -9.26 -3.10 -8.98
CA ILE A 104 -8.32 -2.37 -8.12
C ILE A 104 -8.40 -0.83 -8.25
N ARG A 105 -9.01 -0.33 -9.32
CA ARG A 105 -9.12 1.10 -9.71
C ARG A 105 -10.53 1.52 -10.09
N GLY A 106 -11.47 0.59 -10.20
CA GLY A 106 -12.84 0.87 -10.61
C GLY A 106 -13.05 1.19 -12.08
N ILE A 107 -12.05 0.94 -12.93
CA ILE A 107 -12.07 1.39 -14.33
C ILE A 107 -12.77 0.36 -15.23
N ASN A 108 -12.69 -0.94 -14.90
CA ASN A 108 -13.27 -2.02 -15.71
C ASN A 108 -14.40 -2.78 -15.01
N ALA A 109 -14.94 -2.25 -13.91
CA ALA A 109 -16.07 -2.87 -13.23
C ALA A 109 -17.28 -2.91 -14.20
N LYS A 110 -17.79 -4.11 -14.48
CA LYS A 110 -19.00 -4.30 -15.30
C LYS A 110 -20.26 -3.77 -14.62
N ASP A 111 -20.19 -3.63 -13.29
CA ASP A 111 -21.21 -3.12 -12.39
C ASP A 111 -20.69 -1.86 -11.68
N PRO A 112 -21.57 -1.02 -11.10
CA PRO A 112 -21.15 0.06 -10.23
C PRO A 112 -20.26 -0.49 -9.11
N LEU A 113 -19.11 0.15 -8.88
CA LEU A 113 -18.16 -0.29 -7.87
C LEU A 113 -18.83 -0.49 -6.51
N ASP A 114 -18.37 -1.51 -5.77
CA ASP A 114 -18.70 -1.63 -4.36
C ASP A 114 -18.32 -0.31 -3.64
N PRO A 115 -19.21 0.27 -2.81
CA PRO A 115 -18.93 1.51 -2.10
C PRO A 115 -17.67 1.46 -1.22
N THR A 116 -17.26 0.28 -0.74
CA THR A 116 -16.00 0.07 -0.02
C THR A 116 -14.80 0.23 -0.95
N ALA A 117 -14.82 -0.43 -2.11
CA ALA A 117 -13.77 -0.29 -3.13
C ALA A 117 -13.68 1.17 -3.62
N GLY A 118 -14.82 1.79 -3.94
CA GLY A 118 -14.87 3.20 -4.33
C GLY A 118 -14.34 4.15 -3.26
N SER A 119 -14.63 3.89 -1.98
CA SER A 119 -14.11 4.70 -0.88
C SER A 119 -12.59 4.58 -0.71
N GLN A 120 -12.03 3.38 -0.94
CA GLN A 120 -10.58 3.15 -0.93
C GLN A 120 -9.85 3.83 -2.10
N ILE A 121 -10.55 4.17 -3.18
CA ILE A 121 -10.00 4.84 -4.36
C ILE A 121 -10.13 6.37 -4.28
N LEU A 122 -11.29 6.88 -3.81
CA LEU A 122 -11.63 8.30 -3.88
C LEU A 122 -11.07 9.18 -2.76
N TRP A 123 -10.69 8.59 -1.63
CA TRP A 123 -10.09 9.33 -0.51
C TRP A 123 -8.58 9.19 -0.53
N VAL A 124 -7.93 10.27 -0.93
CA VAL A 124 -6.47 10.40 -1.00
C VAL A 124 -5.94 11.27 0.14
N PRO A 125 -4.67 11.10 0.57
CA PRO A 125 -4.04 12.05 1.46
C PRO A 125 -4.08 13.46 0.84
N MET A 126 -4.28 14.47 1.67
CA MET A 126 -4.13 15.88 1.30
C MET A 126 -3.51 16.61 2.49
N LEU A 127 -2.18 16.70 2.51
CA LEU A 127 -1.43 17.41 3.53
C LEU A 127 -0.98 18.75 2.95
N VAL A 128 -1.30 19.84 3.63
CA VAL A 128 -0.97 21.20 3.19
C VAL A 128 -0.28 21.93 4.34
N LYS A 129 0.93 22.42 4.10
CA LYS A 129 1.65 23.33 4.99
C LYS A 129 1.76 24.68 4.31
N ALA A 130 1.15 25.70 4.90
CA ALA A 130 1.22 27.07 4.39
C ALA A 130 2.56 27.75 4.78
N PRO A 131 3.01 28.78 4.04
CA PRO A 131 4.15 29.60 4.46
C PRO A 131 3.97 30.15 5.88
N GLY A 132 5.03 30.07 6.71
CA GLY A 132 5.01 30.52 8.10
C GLY A 132 4.14 29.70 9.07
N GLN A 133 3.50 28.63 8.63
CA GLN A 133 2.71 27.76 9.50
C GLN A 133 3.62 26.97 10.45
N THR A 134 3.33 27.05 11.75
CA THR A 134 4.10 26.38 12.83
C THR A 134 3.30 25.36 13.63
N GLU A 135 1.98 25.31 13.43
CA GLU A 135 1.07 24.38 14.10
C GLU A 135 0.27 23.56 13.09
N GLY A 136 0.06 22.28 13.41
CA GLY A 136 -0.78 21.38 12.62
C GLY A 136 -2.25 21.47 13.05
N VAL A 137 -3.16 21.34 12.09
CA VAL A 137 -4.61 21.24 12.34
C VAL A 137 -5.20 20.15 11.46
N VAL A 138 -6.15 19.39 11.99
CA VAL A 138 -6.98 18.47 11.22
C VAL A 138 -8.21 19.25 10.74
N SER A 139 -8.48 19.20 9.44
CA SER A 139 -9.60 19.91 8.82
C SER A 139 -10.50 18.92 8.09
N ASP A 140 -11.76 18.82 8.52
CA ASP A 140 -12.79 18.01 7.86
C ASP A 140 -13.37 18.72 6.62
N ARG A 141 -12.74 19.81 6.17
CA ARG A 141 -13.16 20.54 4.97
C ARG A 141 -13.01 19.62 3.75
N GLN A 142 -14.10 19.44 3.02
CA GLN A 142 -14.08 18.70 1.77
C GLN A 142 -13.26 19.42 0.69
N VAL A 143 -12.15 18.79 0.30
CA VAL A 143 -11.20 19.24 -0.73
C VAL A 143 -11.10 18.22 -1.85
N LYS A 144 -10.70 18.68 -3.03
CA LYS A 144 -10.45 17.88 -4.24
C LYS A 144 -9.03 18.15 -4.74
N THR A 145 -8.43 17.22 -5.46
CA THR A 145 -7.09 17.40 -6.05
C THR A 145 -7.01 18.60 -6.99
N ILE A 146 -8.12 18.96 -7.66
CA ILE A 146 -8.22 20.17 -8.50
C ILE A 146 -8.10 21.49 -7.72
N ASP A 147 -8.14 21.45 -6.38
CA ASP A 147 -7.99 22.63 -5.53
C ASP A 147 -6.53 23.05 -5.32
N VAL A 148 -5.58 22.17 -5.66
CA VAL A 148 -4.14 22.46 -5.49
C VAL A 148 -3.77 23.71 -6.28
N LEU A 149 -4.13 23.79 -7.56
CA LEU A 149 -3.81 24.94 -8.40
C LEU A 149 -4.36 26.28 -7.88
N PRO A 150 -5.66 26.44 -7.61
CA PRO A 150 -6.19 27.70 -7.07
C PRO A 150 -5.67 28.00 -5.65
N THR A 151 -5.27 27.00 -4.85
CA THR A 151 -4.61 27.24 -3.56
C THR A 151 -3.21 27.82 -3.74
N VAL A 152 -2.44 27.29 -4.70
CA VAL A 152 -1.12 27.84 -5.04
C VAL A 152 -1.24 29.28 -5.54
N ALA A 153 -2.22 29.56 -6.41
CA ALA A 153 -2.46 30.90 -6.92
C ALA A 153 -2.83 31.89 -5.80
N ASP A 154 -3.71 31.49 -4.87
CA ASP A 154 -4.13 32.28 -3.71
C ASP A 154 -2.93 32.63 -2.79
N VAL A 155 -2.07 31.67 -2.48
CA VAL A 155 -0.88 31.89 -1.65
C VAL A 155 0.15 32.82 -2.32
N LEU A 156 0.23 32.78 -3.65
CA LEU A 156 1.16 33.60 -4.42
C LEU A 156 0.58 34.96 -4.84
N ASP A 157 -0.68 35.26 -4.48
CA ASP A 157 -1.42 36.46 -4.93
C ASP A 157 -1.45 36.59 -6.47
N ILE A 158 -1.73 35.47 -7.16
CA ILE A 158 -1.80 35.38 -8.62
C ILE A 158 -3.26 35.28 -9.08
N ASP A 159 -3.67 36.20 -9.95
CA ASP A 159 -4.95 36.11 -10.66
C ASP A 159 -4.87 35.07 -11.79
N LEU A 160 -5.68 34.01 -11.70
CA LEU A 160 -5.82 33.04 -12.80
C LEU A 160 -6.61 33.67 -13.96
N PRO A 161 -6.14 33.55 -15.23
CA PRO A 161 -6.81 34.16 -16.38
C PRO A 161 -8.09 33.42 -16.84
N TRP A 162 -8.54 32.42 -16.08
CA TRP A 162 -9.79 31.68 -16.29
C TRP A 162 -10.42 31.36 -14.93
N GLU A 163 -11.70 30.97 -14.96
CA GLU A 163 -12.37 30.46 -13.78
C GLU A 163 -11.96 28.99 -13.53
N PRO A 164 -11.23 28.68 -12.44
CA PRO A 164 -10.82 27.31 -12.16
C PRO A 164 -12.01 26.44 -11.72
N ASP A 165 -11.98 25.14 -12.06
CA ASP A 165 -12.97 24.18 -11.58
C ASP A 165 -12.87 23.93 -10.05
N GLY A 166 -11.67 24.12 -9.52
CA GLY A 166 -11.36 24.03 -8.09
C GLY A 166 -11.46 25.38 -7.38
N ARG A 167 -11.10 25.40 -6.10
CA ARG A 167 -11.01 26.62 -5.30
C ARG A 167 -9.98 26.47 -4.20
N SER A 168 -9.46 27.59 -3.68
CA SER A 168 -8.45 27.54 -2.62
C SER A 168 -8.94 26.73 -1.41
N MET A 169 -8.04 25.88 -0.89
CA MET A 169 -8.24 25.09 0.31
C MET A 169 -8.07 25.93 1.59
N LEU A 170 -7.31 27.03 1.48
CA LEU A 170 -6.92 27.89 2.61
C LEU A 170 -7.86 29.08 2.83
N SER A 171 -8.69 29.41 1.83
CA SER A 171 -9.60 30.54 1.89
C SER A 171 -11.01 30.22 1.37
N GLY A 172 -11.95 31.13 1.61
CA GLY A 172 -13.33 31.02 1.14
C GLY A 172 -14.19 29.95 1.85
N PRO A 173 -15.47 29.83 1.47
CA PRO A 173 -16.43 28.95 2.12
C PRO A 173 -16.12 27.46 1.89
N ALA A 174 -16.41 26.62 2.88
CA ALA A 174 -16.25 25.15 2.79
C ALA A 174 -17.17 24.55 1.73
N ARG A 175 -16.85 23.34 1.22
CA ARG A 175 -17.74 22.67 0.27
C ARG A 175 -18.93 22.17 1.04
N THR A 176 -20.10 22.49 0.51
CA THR A 176 -21.38 21.97 0.97
C THR A 176 -21.81 20.92 -0.05
N GLY A 177 -22.20 19.75 0.42
CA GLY A 177 -22.58 18.64 -0.43
C GLY A 177 -22.14 17.34 0.20
N ASP A 178 -22.99 16.34 0.10
CA ASP A 178 -22.83 15.09 0.84
C ASP A 178 -22.30 13.98 -0.08
N THR A 179 -21.81 14.29 -1.29
CA THR A 179 -21.38 13.26 -2.26
C THR A 179 -20.04 13.53 -2.93
N ARG A 180 -19.27 12.46 -3.12
CA ARG A 180 -18.10 12.39 -4.00
C ARG A 180 -18.44 11.53 -5.23
N SER A 181 -18.05 12.01 -6.41
CA SER A 181 -18.35 11.34 -7.67
C SER A 181 -17.08 10.78 -8.31
N MET A 182 -17.18 9.58 -8.86
CA MET A 182 -16.18 8.94 -9.71
C MET A 182 -16.76 8.72 -11.10
N TYR A 183 -15.96 8.95 -12.13
CA TYR A 183 -16.37 8.64 -13.50
C TYR A 183 -15.59 7.43 -13.98
N ILE A 184 -16.31 6.41 -14.43
CA ILE A 184 -15.70 5.33 -15.19
C ILE A 184 -15.47 5.86 -16.60
N ALA A 185 -14.22 5.97 -16.98
CA ALA A 185 -13.79 6.56 -18.24
C ALA A 185 -13.10 5.50 -19.08
N GLN A 186 -13.72 5.14 -20.22
CA GLN A 186 -13.14 4.21 -21.18
C GLN A 186 -12.43 4.98 -22.29
N LEU A 187 -11.18 4.62 -22.54
CA LEU A 187 -10.43 5.10 -23.70
C LEU A 187 -10.92 4.36 -24.94
N GLU A 188 -11.67 5.06 -25.79
CA GLU A 188 -12.11 4.59 -27.10
C GLU A 188 -11.23 5.25 -28.17
N GLY A 189 -10.07 4.66 -28.45
CA GLY A 189 -9.08 5.24 -29.37
C GLY A 189 -8.47 6.52 -28.81
N THR A 190 -8.83 7.68 -29.38
CA THR A 190 -8.39 9.01 -28.90
C THR A 190 -9.46 9.77 -28.12
N SER A 191 -10.65 9.18 -27.95
CA SER A 191 -11.75 9.74 -27.17
C SER A 191 -11.88 9.06 -25.82
N VAL A 192 -12.40 9.81 -24.84
CA VAL A 192 -12.76 9.29 -23.52
C VAL A 192 -14.28 9.23 -23.44
N ALA A 193 -14.84 8.01 -23.47
CA ALA A 193 -16.24 7.78 -23.16
C ALA A 193 -16.41 7.80 -21.64
N ARG A 194 -17.20 8.73 -21.11
CA ARG A 194 -17.51 8.81 -19.67
C ARG A 194 -18.86 8.14 -19.43
N GLY A 195 -18.89 7.13 -18.57
CA GLY A 195 -20.13 6.57 -18.05
C GLY A 195 -20.83 7.51 -17.08
N GLU A 196 -21.99 7.09 -16.60
CA GLU A 196 -22.68 7.77 -15.49
C GLU A 196 -21.78 7.80 -14.25
N PRO A 197 -21.75 8.91 -13.50
CA PRO A 197 -20.94 9.00 -12.30
C PRO A 197 -21.43 8.02 -11.24
N PHE A 198 -20.49 7.32 -10.64
CA PHE A 198 -20.73 6.62 -9.38
C PHE A 198 -20.61 7.64 -8.24
N GLU A 199 -21.65 7.76 -7.42
CA GLU A 199 -21.68 8.68 -6.29
C GLU A 199 -21.58 7.93 -4.97
N ILE A 200 -20.69 8.40 -4.10
CA ILE A 200 -20.54 7.91 -2.73
C ILE A 200 -20.86 9.06 -1.80
N ASP A 201 -21.70 8.80 -0.80
CA ASP A 201 -21.92 9.76 0.27
C ASP A 201 -20.59 10.06 1.00
N ALA A 202 -20.31 11.34 1.24
CA ALA A 202 -19.01 11.79 1.72
C ALA A 202 -18.73 11.33 3.16
N ASP A 203 -19.74 11.33 4.02
CA ASP A 203 -19.61 10.91 5.42
C ASP A 203 -19.55 9.39 5.50
N ASP A 204 -20.41 8.70 4.74
CA ASP A 204 -20.48 7.25 4.69
C ASP A 204 -19.21 6.64 4.05
N GLY A 205 -18.68 7.29 3.01
CA GLY A 205 -17.43 6.92 2.38
C GLY A 205 -16.22 7.19 3.28
N TRP A 206 -16.18 8.33 3.97
CA TRP A 206 -15.14 8.59 4.96
C TRP A 206 -15.15 7.58 6.10
N ARG A 207 -16.33 7.22 6.60
CA ARG A 207 -16.48 6.15 7.60
C ARG A 207 -15.93 4.82 7.10
N ARG A 208 -16.17 4.44 5.84
CA ARG A 208 -15.57 3.23 5.22
C ARG A 208 -14.05 3.29 5.15
N VAL A 209 -13.48 4.45 4.85
CA VAL A 209 -12.02 4.63 4.84
C VAL A 209 -11.45 4.37 6.23
N LEU A 210 -12.08 4.91 7.28
CA LEU A 210 -11.66 4.69 8.67
C LEU A 210 -11.85 3.22 9.09
N ASP A 211 -13.00 2.63 8.78
CA ASP A 211 -13.32 1.23 9.10
C ASP A 211 -12.41 0.23 8.38
N SER A 212 -11.90 0.61 7.21
CA SER A 212 -10.94 -0.17 6.44
C SER A 212 -9.52 0.38 6.56
N GLY A 213 -9.20 1.18 7.59
CA GLY A 213 -7.87 1.74 7.79
C GLY A 213 -6.80 0.69 8.16
N VAL A 214 -5.54 1.14 8.27
CA VAL A 214 -4.41 0.28 8.66
C VAL A 214 -4.61 -0.36 10.03
N ASP A 215 -5.24 0.34 10.98
CA ASP A 215 -5.50 -0.20 12.32
C ASP A 215 -6.57 -1.30 12.32
N ALA A 216 -7.51 -1.28 11.38
CA ALA A 216 -8.49 -2.35 11.19
C ALA A 216 -7.85 -3.57 10.53
N PHE A 217 -6.97 -3.35 9.56
CA PHE A 217 -6.27 -4.42 8.83
C PHE A 217 -5.13 -5.06 9.63
N ALA A 218 -4.37 -4.24 10.36
CA ALA A 218 -3.22 -4.64 11.17
C ALA A 218 -3.36 -4.05 12.59
N PRO A 219 -4.25 -4.60 13.44
CA PRO A 219 -4.45 -4.12 14.79
C PRO A 219 -3.15 -4.09 15.58
N ALA A 220 -3.01 -3.15 16.51
CA ALA A 220 -1.85 -3.09 17.38
C ALA A 220 -1.73 -4.39 18.18
N SER A 221 -0.64 -5.13 18.00
CA SER A 221 -0.31 -6.33 18.77
C SER A 221 0.60 -5.97 19.94
N GLY A 222 0.35 -6.57 21.11
CA GLY A 222 1.02 -6.22 22.37
C GLY A 222 2.55 -6.26 22.26
N GLY A 223 3.19 -5.11 22.45
CA GLY A 223 4.66 -4.98 22.47
C GLY A 223 5.30 -4.56 21.14
N VAL A 224 4.55 -4.48 20.04
CA VAL A 224 5.08 -4.06 18.73
C VAL A 224 4.53 -2.68 18.40
N ARG A 225 5.42 -1.69 18.27
CA ARG A 225 5.06 -0.35 17.82
C ARG A 225 5.51 -0.16 16.37
N GLY A 226 4.72 0.56 15.59
CA GLY A 226 5.11 1.01 14.26
C GLY A 226 4.90 -0.03 13.16
N SER A 227 5.76 0.04 12.15
CA SER A 227 5.70 -0.66 10.86
C SER A 227 5.81 -2.18 10.96
N ASP A 228 6.55 -2.69 11.94
CA ASP A 228 6.86 -4.13 12.10
C ASP A 228 5.61 -4.98 12.29
N ARG A 229 4.49 -4.40 12.76
CA ARG A 229 3.22 -5.12 12.89
C ARG A 229 2.70 -5.66 11.56
N LEU A 230 3.05 -5.02 10.44
CA LEU A 230 2.68 -5.50 9.10
C LEU A 230 3.40 -6.80 8.74
N LEU A 231 4.62 -7.02 9.23
CA LEU A 231 5.38 -8.25 9.00
C LEU A 231 4.92 -9.41 9.89
N ARG A 232 4.07 -9.13 10.89
CA ARG A 232 3.49 -10.12 11.81
C ARG A 232 2.05 -10.50 11.47
N LEU A 233 1.51 -10.01 10.35
CA LEU A 233 0.17 -10.40 9.91
C LEU A 233 0.13 -11.90 9.64
N GLY A 234 -1.03 -12.50 9.94
CA GLY A 234 -1.23 -13.93 9.84
C GLY A 234 -2.21 -14.44 10.90
N PRO A 235 -2.59 -15.72 10.82
CA PRO A 235 -3.48 -16.35 11.80
C PRO A 235 -2.85 -16.49 13.20
N ARG A 236 -1.52 -16.58 13.29
CA ARG A 236 -0.77 -16.76 14.54
C ARG A 236 0.37 -15.73 14.65
N PRO A 237 0.04 -14.44 14.89
CA PRO A 237 1.03 -13.37 15.03
C PRO A 237 1.92 -13.55 16.27
N ASP A 238 1.48 -14.34 17.24
CA ASP A 238 2.19 -14.71 18.47
C ASP A 238 3.41 -15.60 18.23
N LEU A 239 3.42 -16.37 17.13
CA LEU A 239 4.55 -17.24 16.76
C LEU A 239 5.67 -16.51 16.03
N TRP A 240 5.43 -15.28 15.60
CA TRP A 240 6.41 -14.54 14.80
C TRP A 240 7.72 -14.33 15.57
N GLY A 241 8.83 -14.73 14.96
CA GLY A 241 10.16 -14.63 15.52
C GLY A 241 10.49 -15.72 16.54
N GLU A 242 9.59 -16.64 16.88
CA GLU A 242 9.90 -17.72 17.82
C GLU A 242 10.70 -18.85 17.12
N PRO A 243 11.57 -19.58 17.86
CA PRO A 243 12.20 -20.79 17.35
C PRO A 243 11.14 -21.87 17.08
N ALA A 244 11.14 -22.46 15.88
CA ALA A 244 10.13 -23.48 15.53
C ALA A 244 10.17 -24.71 16.46
N ALA A 245 11.37 -25.06 16.96
CA ALA A 245 11.58 -26.19 17.87
C ALA A 245 10.91 -26.00 19.26
N ASP A 246 10.56 -24.76 19.63
CA ASP A 246 9.86 -24.48 20.89
C ASP A 246 8.34 -24.73 20.77
N HIS A 247 7.86 -25.05 19.56
CA HIS A 247 6.44 -25.23 19.21
C HIS A 247 6.17 -26.57 18.50
N ASP A 248 7.02 -27.58 18.70
CA ASP A 248 6.91 -28.92 18.09
C ASP A 248 5.58 -29.64 18.40
N ASP A 249 4.86 -29.23 19.44
CA ASP A 249 3.55 -29.77 19.84
C ASP A 249 2.37 -29.19 19.05
N GLU A 250 2.54 -28.01 18.44
CA GLU A 250 1.52 -27.36 17.59
C GLU A 250 1.93 -27.22 16.11
N LEU A 251 3.21 -27.43 15.78
CA LEU A 251 3.73 -27.41 14.42
C LEU A 251 3.90 -28.83 13.87
N GLU A 252 3.10 -29.17 12.86
CA GLU A 252 3.23 -30.43 12.10
C GLU A 252 4.03 -30.16 10.81
N PRO A 253 5.29 -30.63 10.68
CA PRO A 253 6.08 -30.41 9.48
C PRO A 253 5.38 -30.93 8.22
N ILE A 254 5.46 -30.18 7.13
CA ILE A 254 4.82 -30.53 5.87
C ILE A 254 5.78 -30.35 4.70
N ASP A 255 5.76 -31.32 3.79
CA ASP A 255 6.56 -31.28 2.56
C ASP A 255 6.06 -30.15 1.66
N ALA A 256 7.01 -29.39 1.10
CA ALA A 256 6.70 -28.28 0.22
C ALA A 256 7.69 -28.19 -0.95
N THR A 257 7.21 -27.73 -2.10
CA THR A 257 8.05 -27.42 -3.26
C THR A 257 8.14 -25.90 -3.41
N LEU A 258 9.34 -25.34 -3.31
CA LEU A 258 9.54 -23.89 -3.45
C LEU A 258 9.12 -23.40 -4.84
N GLY A 259 8.44 -22.24 -4.87
CA GLY A 259 7.95 -21.63 -6.09
C GLY A 259 9.08 -21.01 -6.94
N PRO A 260 8.83 -20.78 -8.25
CA PRO A 260 9.87 -20.37 -9.20
C PRO A 260 10.47 -18.98 -8.95
N ASP A 261 9.75 -18.10 -8.24
CA ASP A 261 10.20 -16.74 -7.93
C ASP A 261 10.86 -16.63 -6.54
N TYR A 262 11.07 -17.76 -5.85
CA TYR A 262 11.64 -17.82 -4.51
C TYR A 262 12.88 -18.71 -4.50
N ASP A 263 14.05 -18.10 -4.34
CA ASP A 263 15.34 -18.79 -4.23
C ASP A 263 16.05 -18.35 -2.94
N PRO A 264 16.11 -19.21 -1.91
CA PRO A 264 16.78 -18.90 -0.66
C PRO A 264 18.26 -19.34 -0.63
N SER A 265 18.82 -19.78 -1.76
CA SER A 265 20.24 -20.14 -1.87
C SER A 265 21.11 -18.93 -2.20
N ASP A 266 22.37 -18.95 -1.73
CA ASP A 266 23.39 -17.92 -2.00
C ASP A 266 22.88 -16.47 -1.84
N VAL A 267 22.07 -16.21 -0.80
CA VAL A 267 21.51 -14.88 -0.56
C VAL A 267 22.61 -13.95 -0.08
N ASP A 268 22.69 -12.74 -0.65
CA ASP A 268 23.51 -11.65 -0.14
C ASP A 268 22.60 -10.50 0.34
N PRO A 269 22.26 -10.44 1.63
CA PRO A 269 21.43 -9.37 2.17
C PRO A 269 22.03 -7.97 1.98
N SER A 270 23.36 -7.87 1.84
CA SER A 270 24.03 -6.57 1.62
C SER A 270 23.84 -6.01 0.20
N SER A 271 23.32 -6.83 -0.72
CA SER A 271 23.02 -6.41 -2.10
C SER A 271 21.80 -5.48 -2.22
N GLY A 272 21.00 -5.33 -1.14
CA GLY A 272 19.71 -4.64 -1.18
C GLY A 272 18.61 -5.45 -1.89
N ARG A 273 18.80 -6.77 -2.03
CA ARG A 273 17.83 -7.69 -2.61
C ARG A 273 17.79 -9.00 -1.83
N VAL A 274 16.60 -9.44 -1.45
CA VAL A 274 16.35 -10.70 -0.73
C VAL A 274 15.08 -11.38 -1.26
N PRO A 275 14.92 -12.70 -1.12
CA PRO A 275 13.72 -13.41 -1.58
C PRO A 275 12.56 -13.24 -0.56
N ALA A 276 12.13 -12.02 -0.28
CA ALA A 276 11.17 -11.75 0.80
C ALA A 276 9.77 -12.32 0.57
N LEU A 277 9.35 -12.52 -0.69
CA LEU A 277 8.07 -13.15 -1.01
C LEU A 277 8.25 -14.67 -1.08
N VAL A 278 8.02 -15.35 0.03
CA VAL A 278 8.08 -16.80 0.13
C VAL A 278 6.87 -17.40 -0.58
N ARG A 279 7.10 -18.37 -1.46
CA ARG A 279 6.07 -19.11 -2.18
C ARG A 279 6.41 -20.58 -2.22
N ALA A 280 5.42 -21.44 -1.99
CA ALA A 280 5.59 -22.88 -2.17
C ALA A 280 4.27 -23.58 -2.50
N GLU A 281 4.37 -24.74 -3.15
CA GLU A 281 3.29 -25.70 -3.29
C GLU A 281 3.31 -26.67 -2.10
N ILE A 282 2.15 -26.91 -1.51
CA ILE A 282 1.97 -27.80 -0.35
C ILE A 282 0.79 -28.73 -0.64
N PRO A 283 0.96 -29.75 -1.50
CA PRO A 283 -0.15 -30.54 -2.03
C PRO A 283 -0.92 -31.35 -0.96
N GLN A 284 -0.36 -31.53 0.23
CA GLN A 284 -0.98 -32.23 1.37
C GLN A 284 -1.87 -31.29 2.22
N ALA A 285 -1.72 -29.98 2.08
CA ALA A 285 -2.55 -28.98 2.75
C ALA A 285 -3.88 -28.76 2.00
N LYS A 286 -4.84 -28.13 2.68
CA LYS A 286 -6.10 -27.66 2.10
C LYS A 286 -6.16 -26.14 2.17
N ALA A 287 -6.88 -25.52 1.24
CA ALA A 287 -7.17 -24.09 1.33
C ALA A 287 -7.79 -23.75 2.70
N GLY A 288 -7.25 -22.71 3.35
CA GLY A 288 -7.62 -22.28 4.69
C GLY A 288 -6.78 -22.87 5.83
N ASP A 289 -6.04 -23.97 5.60
CA ASP A 289 -5.11 -24.51 6.60
C ASP A 289 -4.08 -23.45 6.99
N GLU A 290 -3.80 -23.33 8.28
CA GLU A 290 -2.81 -22.39 8.81
C GLU A 290 -1.41 -22.97 8.66
N VAL A 291 -0.50 -22.17 8.09
CA VAL A 291 0.85 -22.59 7.75
C VAL A 291 1.86 -21.63 8.36
N ALA A 292 2.86 -22.17 9.05
CA ALA A 292 4.04 -21.45 9.49
C ALA A 292 5.13 -21.51 8.41
N VAL A 293 5.74 -20.37 8.11
CA VAL A 293 6.91 -20.25 7.22
C VAL A 293 8.15 -20.12 8.10
N ILE A 294 9.03 -21.12 8.01
CA ILE A 294 10.20 -21.26 8.88
C ILE A 294 11.45 -21.06 8.03
N ILE A 295 12.30 -20.10 8.40
CA ILE A 295 13.58 -19.83 7.72
C ILE A 295 14.68 -19.89 8.77
N GLY A 296 15.69 -20.74 8.53
CA GLY A 296 16.79 -20.92 9.49
C GLY A 296 16.35 -21.42 10.87
N GLY A 297 15.23 -22.16 10.95
CA GLY A 297 14.67 -22.70 12.19
C GLY A 297 13.84 -21.71 13.02
N ARG A 298 13.59 -20.50 12.52
CA ARG A 298 12.71 -19.50 13.15
C ARG A 298 11.47 -19.25 12.31
N ILE A 299 10.34 -18.98 12.96
CA ILE A 299 9.07 -18.67 12.30
C ILE A 299 9.08 -17.20 11.90
N TRP A 300 8.95 -16.91 10.60
CA TRP A 300 9.02 -15.53 10.08
C TRP A 300 7.70 -15.00 9.53
N ALA A 301 6.77 -15.90 9.23
CA ALA A 301 5.40 -15.56 8.88
C ALA A 301 4.46 -16.71 9.23
N THR A 302 3.20 -16.38 9.47
CA THR A 302 2.11 -17.34 9.47
C THR A 302 1.09 -16.88 8.44
N THR A 303 0.49 -17.82 7.72
CA THR A 303 -0.45 -17.51 6.64
C THR A 303 -1.46 -18.64 6.49
N ARG A 304 -2.39 -18.51 5.55
CA ARG A 304 -3.30 -19.59 5.18
C ARG A 304 -2.93 -20.14 3.82
N ALA A 305 -3.03 -21.45 3.64
CA ALA A 305 -2.94 -22.04 2.31
C ALA A 305 -4.11 -21.57 1.44
N TYR A 306 -3.88 -21.43 0.14
CA TYR A 306 -4.87 -21.02 -0.86
C TYR A 306 -4.87 -22.01 -2.03
N ASP A 307 -5.91 -21.99 -2.86
CA ASP A 307 -6.08 -22.90 -3.99
C ASP A 307 -5.83 -22.19 -5.32
N GLU A 308 -5.11 -22.84 -6.24
CA GLU A 308 -4.96 -22.39 -7.64
C GLU A 308 -5.36 -23.49 -8.64
N GLY A 309 -6.17 -24.46 -8.21
CA GLY A 309 -6.75 -25.51 -9.05
C GLY A 309 -5.83 -26.72 -9.33
N GLU A 310 -4.53 -26.62 -9.01
CA GLU A 310 -3.54 -27.70 -9.16
C GLU A 310 -3.00 -28.22 -7.82
N GLY A 311 -3.57 -27.76 -6.70
CA GLY A 311 -3.15 -28.09 -5.34
C GLY A 311 -3.03 -26.85 -4.45
N ALA A 312 -2.96 -27.08 -3.14
CA ALA A 312 -2.82 -25.98 -2.19
C ALA A 312 -1.43 -25.34 -2.29
N ARG A 313 -1.40 -24.02 -2.22
CA ARG A 313 -0.19 -23.20 -2.24
C ARG A 313 -0.13 -22.32 -1.00
N VAL A 314 1.06 -21.84 -0.70
CA VAL A 314 1.31 -20.88 0.37
C VAL A 314 2.09 -19.70 -0.18
N ALA A 315 1.76 -18.51 0.30
CA ALA A 315 2.53 -17.31 0.06
C ALA A 315 2.55 -16.43 1.31
N ALA A 316 3.70 -15.85 1.60
CA ALA A 316 3.89 -14.91 2.69
C ALA A 316 5.03 -13.94 2.38
N ILE A 317 4.90 -12.70 2.85
CA ILE A 317 6.00 -11.74 2.84
C ILE A 317 6.71 -11.80 4.20
N VAL A 318 8.04 -11.86 4.18
CA VAL A 318 8.90 -11.84 5.37
C VAL A 318 9.83 -10.63 5.36
N SER A 319 10.42 -10.29 6.51
CA SER A 319 11.46 -9.25 6.60
C SER A 319 12.74 -9.70 5.90
N ASP A 320 13.55 -8.74 5.48
CA ASP A 320 14.97 -8.90 5.18
C ASP A 320 15.76 -9.58 6.32
N ALA A 321 15.40 -9.31 7.57
CA ALA A 321 16.00 -9.92 8.76
C ALA A 321 15.87 -11.46 8.82
N ALA A 322 15.03 -12.07 7.98
CA ALA A 322 14.92 -13.51 7.85
C ALA A 322 16.12 -14.16 7.15
N PHE A 323 16.95 -13.38 6.47
CA PHE A 323 18.01 -13.89 5.61
C PHE A 323 19.41 -13.55 6.12
N ALA A 324 20.25 -14.57 6.21
CA ALA A 324 21.69 -14.45 6.40
C ALA A 324 22.43 -14.59 5.06
N ALA A 325 23.72 -14.24 5.03
CA ALA A 325 24.56 -14.48 3.87
C ALA A 325 24.72 -16.00 3.60
N GLY A 326 24.48 -16.42 2.36
CA GLY A 326 24.53 -17.82 1.94
C GLY A 326 23.16 -18.51 1.91
N ASP A 327 23.16 -19.81 2.20
CA ASP A 327 21.94 -20.62 2.13
C ASP A 327 21.03 -20.40 3.35
N ASN A 328 19.75 -20.18 3.10
CA ASN A 328 18.72 -19.97 4.11
C ASN A 328 17.65 -21.06 4.00
N PRO A 329 17.82 -22.25 4.62
CA PRO A 329 16.87 -23.34 4.51
C PRO A 329 15.46 -22.89 4.92
N THR A 330 14.50 -23.12 4.03
CA THR A 330 13.09 -22.74 4.22
C THR A 330 12.23 -23.99 4.30
N THR A 331 11.49 -24.13 5.39
CA THR A 331 10.59 -25.25 5.66
C THR A 331 9.22 -24.73 6.07
N PHE A 332 8.22 -25.61 6.02
CA PHE A 332 6.84 -25.28 6.31
C PHE A 332 6.27 -26.26 7.33
N ALA A 333 5.33 -25.79 8.14
CA ALA A 333 4.57 -26.63 9.06
C ALA A 333 3.11 -26.20 9.07
N LEU A 334 2.19 -27.17 9.18
CA LEU A 334 0.80 -26.90 9.53
C LEU A 334 0.71 -26.52 11.00
N ILE A 335 -0.11 -25.52 11.31
CA ILE A 335 -0.42 -25.12 12.68
C ILE A 335 -1.68 -25.86 13.12
N ARG A 336 -1.62 -26.55 14.26
CA ARG A 336 -2.70 -27.42 14.79
C ARG A 336 -3.27 -26.95 16.11
#